data_AF-A0A2W6DIW7-F1
#
_entry.id   AF-A0A2W6DIW7-F1
#
_cell.length_a   1.000
_cell.length_b   1.000
_cell.length_c   1.000
_cell.angle_alpha   90.00
_cell.angle_beta   90.00
_cell.angle_gamma   90.00
#
_symmetry.space_group_name_H-M   'P 1'
#
loop_
_entity.id
_entity.type
_entity.pdbx_description
1 polymer ?
#
loop_
_entity_poly.entity_id
_entity_poly.type
_entity_poly.pdbx_seq_one_letter_code
_entity_poly.pdbx_strand_id
1 'polypeptide(L)'
;MIQVPLPFGLGGFAISVANVSPTNAAGTVQFKDNGTNIDGPVRVFGGVAVGPFTTLRAGQHSVTAVFTPSDPTKFKSSTSNTVTFRF
;
A
#
# COMPACT_ATOMS: atom_id res chain seq x y z
N MET A 1 -0.62 -0.74 7.83
CA MET A 1 0.82 -0.85 7.51
C MET A 1 1.57 -1.21 8.79
N ILE A 2 2.65 -1.97 8.68
CA ILE A 2 3.57 -2.25 9.79
C ILE A 2 4.87 -1.50 9.48
N GLN A 3 5.37 -0.71 10.44
CA GLN A 3 6.63 0.02 10.31
C GLN A 3 7.60 -0.40 11.42
N VAL A 4 8.87 -0.57 11.08
CA VAL A 4 9.94 -0.86 12.03
C VAL A 4 11.04 0.19 11.84
N PRO A 5 11.29 1.06 12.82
CA PRO A 5 12.36 2.04 12.76
C PRO A 5 13.73 1.35 12.69
N LEU A 6 14.62 1.84 11.83
CA LEU A 6 16.03 1.45 11.88
C LEU A 6 16.75 2.24 12.98
N PRO A 7 17.74 1.66 13.68
CA PRO A 7 18.61 2.45 14.52
C PRO A 7 19.29 3.54 13.67
N PHE A 8 19.58 4.69 14.28
CA PHE A 8 20.28 5.84 13.69
C PHE A 8 19.46 6.87 12.89
N GLY A 9 18.12 6.81 12.88
CA GLY A 9 17.31 7.87 12.26
C GLY A 9 17.58 8.05 10.77
N LEU A 10 17.97 6.96 10.10
CA LEU A 10 18.22 6.91 8.65
C LEU A 10 16.95 6.53 7.87
N GLY A 11 15.86 6.20 8.57
CA GLY A 11 14.62 5.74 8.01
C GLY A 11 14.07 4.51 8.73
N GLY A 12 13.25 3.74 8.02
CA GLY A 12 12.75 2.48 8.52
C GLY A 12 12.20 1.59 7.43
N PHE A 13 11.81 0.39 7.83
CA PHE A 13 11.18 -0.56 6.96
C PHE A 13 9.67 -0.48 7.10
N ALA A 14 8.96 -0.53 5.98
CA ALA A 14 7.51 -0.56 5.96
C ALA A 14 6.98 -1.75 5.16
N ILE A 15 5.89 -2.32 5.66
CA ILE A 15 5.06 -3.27 4.93
C ILE A 15 3.67 -2.66 4.82
N SER A 16 3.26 -2.35 3.60
CA SER A 16 1.95 -1.80 3.30
C SER A 16 0.93 -2.93 3.19
N VAL A 17 -0.25 -2.74 3.80
CA VAL A 17 -1.34 -3.72 3.75
C VAL A 17 -2.61 -2.97 3.41
N ALA A 18 -3.31 -3.44 2.38
CA ALA A 18 -4.60 -2.91 1.97
C ALA A 18 -5.68 -3.98 2.12
N ASN A 19 -6.83 -3.58 2.66
CA ASN A 19 -8.03 -4.41 2.73
C ASN A 19 -9.01 -3.91 1.69
N VAL A 20 -9.46 -4.82 0.83
CA VAL A 20 -10.42 -4.59 -0.25
C VAL A 20 -11.72 -5.27 0.12
N SER A 21 -12.79 -4.48 0.17
CA SER A 21 -14.15 -4.96 0.37
C SER A 21 -14.95 -4.79 -0.92
N PRO A 22 -15.71 -5.81 -1.34
CA PRO A 22 -15.88 -7.12 -0.72
C PRO A 22 -14.68 -8.06 -0.95
N THR A 23 -14.52 -9.09 -0.13
CA THR A 23 -13.32 -9.98 -0.14
C THR A 23 -13.16 -10.81 -1.42
N ASN A 24 -14.23 -10.95 -2.21
CA ASN A 24 -14.21 -11.59 -3.53
C ASN A 24 -13.83 -10.63 -4.67
N ALA A 25 -13.54 -9.36 -4.38
CA ALA A 25 -13.07 -8.40 -5.37
C ALA A 25 -11.66 -8.77 -5.85
N ALA A 26 -11.60 -9.43 -7.00
CA ALA A 26 -10.34 -9.71 -7.68
C ALA A 26 -9.80 -8.43 -8.34
N GLY A 27 -8.49 -8.23 -8.24
CA GLY A 27 -7.81 -7.08 -8.80
C GLY A 27 -6.39 -6.93 -8.28
N THR A 28 -5.85 -5.74 -8.43
CA THR A 28 -4.52 -5.36 -7.97
C THR A 28 -4.58 -4.09 -7.13
N VAL A 29 -3.62 -3.92 -6.23
CA VAL A 29 -3.44 -2.72 -5.42
C VAL A 29 -2.04 -2.18 -5.71
N GLN A 30 -1.98 -0.93 -6.19
CA GLN A 30 -0.74 -0.18 -6.29
C GLN A 30 -0.55 0.64 -5.01
N PHE A 31 0.51 0.36 -4.28
CA PHE A 31 0.91 1.19 -3.15
C PHE A 31 1.76 2.37 -3.64
N LYS A 32 1.61 3.52 -2.99
CA LYS A 32 2.35 4.74 -3.29
C LYS A 32 2.85 5.40 -2.01
N ASP A 33 4.05 5.94 -2.03
CA ASP A 33 4.63 6.78 -0.98
C ASP A 33 4.86 8.19 -1.56
N ASN A 34 4.27 9.20 -0.93
CA ASN A 34 4.35 10.60 -1.39
C ASN A 34 3.99 10.80 -2.88
N GLY A 35 3.10 9.94 -3.40
CA GLY A 35 2.67 9.94 -4.80
C GLY A 35 3.51 9.08 -5.75
N THR A 36 4.69 8.64 -5.32
CA THR A 36 5.57 7.72 -6.07
C THR A 36 5.14 6.27 -5.85
N ASN A 37 5.10 5.47 -6.91
CA ASN A 37 4.77 4.04 -6.79
C ASN A 37 5.82 3.31 -5.95
N ILE A 38 5.34 2.59 -4.95
CA ILE A 38 6.13 1.64 -4.18
C ILE A 38 6.08 0.33 -4.98
N ASP A 39 7.10 0.08 -5.79
CA ASP A 39 7.19 -1.07 -6.68
C ASP A 39 5.99 -1.22 -7.63
N GLY A 40 5.79 -2.42 -8.16
CA GLY A 40 4.66 -2.78 -9.02
C GLY A 40 3.37 -3.07 -8.26
N PRO A 41 2.25 -3.21 -8.99
CA PRO A 41 0.94 -3.49 -8.41
C PRO A 41 0.88 -4.91 -7.84
N VAL A 42 0.26 -5.05 -6.67
CA VAL A 42 0.17 -6.30 -5.91
C VAL A 42 -1.21 -6.92 -6.08
N ARG A 43 -1.29 -8.23 -6.32
CA ARG A 43 -2.57 -8.94 -6.47
C ARG A 43 -3.33 -8.99 -5.14
N VAL A 44 -4.64 -8.78 -5.20
CA VAL A 44 -5.55 -9.00 -4.07
C VAL A 44 -5.86 -10.48 -3.93
N PHE A 45 -5.71 -11.02 -2.73
CA PHE A 45 -6.08 -12.39 -2.39
C PHE A 45 -6.96 -12.40 -1.13
N GLY A 46 -8.17 -12.95 -1.22
CA GLY A 46 -9.12 -12.98 -0.09
C GLY A 46 -9.48 -11.60 0.47
N GLY A 47 -9.48 -10.56 -0.37
CA GLY A 47 -9.73 -9.17 0.06
C GLY A 47 -8.53 -8.49 0.70
N VAL A 48 -7.33 -9.07 0.66
CA VAL A 48 -6.12 -8.47 1.22
C VAL A 48 -5.03 -8.39 0.14
N ALA A 49 -4.36 -7.24 0.06
CA ALA A 49 -3.13 -7.07 -0.69
C ALA A 49 -2.00 -6.67 0.27
N VAL A 50 -0.90 -7.43 0.23
CA VAL A 50 0.28 -7.20 1.06
C VAL A 50 1.41 -6.71 0.15
N GLY A 51 1.78 -5.44 0.33
CA GLY A 51 2.86 -4.77 -0.36
C GLY A 51 4.23 -5.41 -0.10
N PRO A 52 5.21 -5.20 -0.99
CA PRO A 52 6.58 -5.62 -0.72
C PRO A 52 7.16 -4.86 0.46
N PHE A 53 8.24 -5.42 1.00
CA PHE A 53 9.02 -4.79 2.05
C PHE A 53 9.82 -3.62 1.48
N THR A 54 9.63 -2.43 2.02
CA THR A 54 10.22 -1.20 1.46
C THR A 54 11.05 -0.44 2.46
N THR A 55 12.21 0.02 1.99
CA THR A 55 13.09 0.93 2.73
C THR A 55 12.65 2.35 2.46
N LEU A 56 12.21 3.03 3.50
CA LEU A 56 11.84 4.44 3.46
C LEU A 56 12.90 5.22 4.23
N ARG A 57 13.32 6.37 3.68
CA ARG A 57 14.34 7.24 4.30
C ARG A 57 13.75 7.96 5.53
N ALA A 58 14.60 8.60 6.31
CA ALA A 58 14.13 9.48 7.38
C ALA A 58 13.33 10.65 6.79
N GLY A 59 12.23 11.02 7.45
CA GLY A 59 11.32 12.05 6.96
C GLY A 59 9.86 11.65 7.00
N GLN A 60 9.02 12.52 6.47
CA GLN A 60 7.57 12.33 6.42
C GLN A 60 7.18 11.52 5.18
N HIS A 61 6.41 10.47 5.40
CA HIS A 61 5.91 9.56 4.39
C HIS A 61 4.39 9.55 4.43
N SER A 62 3.77 9.68 3.26
CA SER A 62 2.33 9.62 3.07
C SER A 62 2.01 8.48 2.13
N VAL A 63 1.57 7.36 2.70
CA VAL A 63 1.28 6.14 1.96
C VAL A 63 -0.20 6.08 1.58
N THR A 64 -0.46 5.76 0.32
CA THR A 64 -1.80 5.51 -0.24
C THR A 64 -1.81 4.21 -1.01
N ALA A 65 -2.99 3.59 -1.13
CA ALA A 65 -3.21 2.39 -1.91
C ALA A 65 -4.31 2.64 -2.94
N VAL A 66 -4.06 2.26 -4.20
CA VAL A 66 -5.04 2.36 -5.29
C VAL A 66 -5.41 0.97 -5.74
N PHE A 67 -6.65 0.57 -5.49
CA PHE A 67 -7.22 -0.68 -5.98
C PHE A 67 -7.74 -0.51 -7.41
N THR A 68 -7.32 -1.42 -8.29
CA THR A 68 -7.81 -1.57 -9.65
C THR A 68 -8.40 -2.98 -9.81
N PRO A 69 -9.72 -3.10 -10.02
CA PRO A 69 -10.37 -4.40 -10.16
C PRO A 69 -10.00 -5.07 -11.47
N SER A 70 -9.96 -6.40 -11.49
CA SER A 70 -9.77 -7.17 -12.72
C SER A 70 -11.00 -7.13 -13.63
N ASP A 71 -12.18 -6.93 -13.04
CA ASP A 71 -13.44 -6.76 -13.76
C ASP A 71 -14.09 -5.42 -13.36
N PRO A 72 -13.90 -4.36 -14.19
CA PRO A 72 -14.42 -3.02 -13.90
C PRO A 72 -15.95 -2.91 -14.05
N THR A 73 -16.62 -3.94 -14.57
CA THR A 73 -18.10 -3.97 -14.66
C THR A 73 -18.75 -4.40 -13.34
N LYS A 74 -18.02 -5.17 -12.52
CA LYS A 74 -18.48 -5.68 -11.22
C LYS A 74 -18.00 -4.85 -10.04
N PHE A 75 -16.78 -4.31 -10.12
CA PHE A 75 -16.17 -3.54 -9.06
C PHE A 75 -15.63 -2.22 -9.61
N LYS A 76 -15.62 -1.18 -8.78
CA LYS A 76 -15.01 0.11 -9.14
C LYS A 76 -13.59 0.18 -8.61
N SER A 77 -12.74 0.98 -9.27
CA SER A 77 -11.46 1.38 -8.69
C SER A 77 -11.70 2.19 -7.43
N SER A 78 -10.75 2.14 -6.49
CA SER A 78 -10.86 2.84 -5.21
C SER A 78 -9.50 3.26 -4.72
N THR A 79 -9.45 4.38 -4.01
CA THR A 79 -8.24 4.88 -3.36
C THR A 79 -8.46 4.83 -1.86
N SER A 80 -7.50 4.28 -1.12
CA SER A 80 -7.54 4.23 0.34
C SER A 80 -7.40 5.62 0.94
N ASN A 81 -7.66 5.71 2.25
CA ASN A 81 -7.18 6.84 3.03
C ASN A 81 -5.64 6.92 2.99
N THR A 82 -5.12 8.13 3.13
CA THR A 82 -3.69 8.38 3.32
C THR A 82 -3.30 8.00 4.74
N VAL A 83 -2.21 7.23 4.87
CA VAL A 83 -1.58 6.96 6.15
C VAL A 83 -0.25 7.70 6.18
N THR A 84 -0.14 8.66 7.09
CA THR A 84 1.07 9.47 7.25
C THR A 84 1.85 9.03 8.47
N PHE A 85 3.16 8.92 8.32
CA PHE A 85 4.09 8.56 9.38
C PHE A 85 5.43 9.23 9.13
N ARG A 86 6.26 9.22 10.18
CA ARG A 86 7.59 9.81 10.15
C ARG A 86 8.57 8.80 10.73
N PHE A 87 9.67 8.59 10.02
CA PHE A 87 10.85 7.92 10.56
C PHE A 87 11.83 8.93 11.16
#